data_AF-A0A919TCM0-F1
#
_entry.id   AF-A0A919TCM0-F1
#
_cell.length_a   1.000
_cell.length_b   1.000
_cell.length_c   1.000
_cell.angle_alpha   90.00
_cell.angle_beta   90.00
_cell.angle_gamma   90.00
#
_symmetry.space_group_name_H-M   'P 1'
#
loop_
_entity.id
_entity.type
_entity.pdbx_description
1 polymer ?
#
loop_
_entity_poly.entity_id
_entity_poly.type
_entity_poly.pdbx_seq_one_letter_code
_entity_poly.pdbx_strand_id
1 'polypeptide(L)'
;MDVPYRPSALRVMAEHIGDDGVWDTVSPFVLDDLGVSAGLVQRLRAWNSQYQRTAFTDFDFPTQEEERRWAQLGLQLAYELQNELPDIEISYAHDDDNRPMRERRGP
;
A
#
# COMPACT_ATOMS: atom_id res chain seq x y z
N MET A 1 -28.63 -10.83 -3.92
CA MET A 1 -27.58 -9.97 -4.47
C MET A 1 -26.61 -9.77 -3.32
N ASP A 2 -25.46 -10.43 -3.38
CA ASP A 2 -24.39 -10.17 -2.41
C ASP A 2 -23.89 -8.76 -2.66
N VAL A 3 -23.93 -7.93 -1.62
CA VAL A 3 -23.32 -6.61 -1.66
C VAL A 3 -21.81 -6.85 -1.65
N PRO A 4 -21.03 -6.35 -2.62
CA PRO A 4 -19.58 -6.52 -2.60
C PRO A 4 -19.03 -6.00 -1.27
N TYR A 5 -18.20 -6.82 -0.62
CA TYR A 5 -17.60 -6.50 0.66
C TYR A 5 -16.77 -5.22 0.51
N ARG A 6 -17.06 -4.22 1.35
CA ARG A 6 -16.34 -2.95 1.37
C ARG A 6 -15.70 -2.76 2.74
N PRO A 7 -14.36 -2.79 2.85
CA PRO A 7 -13.66 -2.66 4.12
C PRO A 7 -13.77 -1.23 4.65
N SER A 8 -13.74 -1.07 5.97
CA SER A 8 -13.70 0.24 6.62
C SER A 8 -12.28 0.81 6.74
N ALA A 9 -11.27 -0.06 6.71
CA ALA A 9 -9.87 0.31 6.80
C ALA A 9 -9.01 -0.60 5.92
N LEU A 10 -7.95 -0.04 5.36
CA LEU A 10 -6.93 -0.73 4.57
C LEU A 10 -5.54 -0.27 5.00
N ARG A 11 -4.55 -1.14 4.82
CA ARG A 11 -3.16 -0.86 5.09
C ARG A 11 -2.32 -1.07 3.84
N VAL A 12 -1.60 -0.02 3.43
CA VAL A 12 -0.55 -0.14 2.41
C VAL A 12 0.68 -0.75 3.08
N MET A 13 0.95 -1.99 2.73
CA MET A 13 1.99 -2.82 3.32
C MET A 13 2.53 -3.74 2.25
N ALA A 14 3.82 -3.55 1.94
CA ALA A 14 4.50 -4.50 1.09
C ALA A 14 4.71 -5.83 1.80
N GLU A 15 4.64 -6.89 1.03
CA GLU A 15 4.78 -8.25 1.50
C GLU A 15 5.29 -9.13 0.35
N HIS A 16 5.98 -10.21 0.70
CA HIS A 16 6.48 -11.16 -0.31
C HIS A 16 5.36 -12.00 -0.95
N ILE A 17 4.16 -11.96 -0.37
CA ILE A 17 2.95 -12.64 -0.84
C ILE A 17 1.86 -11.61 -1.21
N GLY A 18 1.21 -11.82 -2.36
CA GLY A 18 0.16 -10.93 -2.89
C GLY A 18 0.72 -9.81 -3.77
N ASP A 19 -0.12 -9.27 -4.67
CA ASP A 19 0.35 -8.35 -5.73
C ASP A 19 0.16 -6.87 -5.38
N ASP A 20 -1.03 -6.48 -4.90
CA ASP A 20 -1.43 -5.07 -4.76
C ASP A 20 -0.70 -4.32 -3.63
N GLY A 21 -0.02 -5.02 -2.71
CA GLY A 21 0.63 -4.38 -1.56
C GLY A 21 -0.35 -3.68 -0.61
N VAL A 22 -1.60 -4.13 -0.59
CA VAL A 22 -2.67 -3.62 0.27
C VAL A 22 -3.32 -4.75 1.04
N TRP A 23 -3.61 -4.50 2.30
CA TRP A 23 -4.13 -5.48 3.25
C TRP A 23 -5.38 -4.97 3.95
N ASP A 24 -6.36 -5.84 4.10
CA ASP A 24 -7.46 -5.69 5.05
C ASP A 24 -7.16 -6.55 6.26
N THR A 25 -6.86 -5.90 7.39
CA THR A 25 -6.63 -6.45 8.73
C THR A 25 -5.65 -7.63 8.83
N VAL A 26 -5.99 -8.77 8.24
CA VAL A 26 -5.25 -10.04 8.27
C VAL A 26 -5.00 -10.66 6.88
N SER A 27 -5.54 -10.09 5.80
CA SER A 27 -5.43 -10.67 4.46
C SER A 27 -5.12 -9.65 3.37
N PRO A 28 -4.41 -10.05 2.30
CA PRO A 28 -4.26 -9.22 1.11
C PRO A 28 -5.63 -8.82 0.55
N PHE A 29 -5.76 -7.57 0.11
CA PHE A 29 -6.99 -7.03 -0.45
C PHE A 29 -6.78 -6.64 -1.91
N VAL A 30 -7.75 -6.96 -2.78
CA VAL A 30 -7.72 -6.65 -4.21
C VAL A 30 -8.44 -5.33 -4.46
N LEU A 31 -7.74 -4.32 -4.96
CA LEU A 31 -8.28 -2.97 -5.10
C LEU A 31 -9.26 -2.80 -6.28
N ASP A 32 -9.23 -3.72 -7.25
CA ASP A 32 -10.07 -3.67 -8.46
C ASP A 32 -11.58 -3.61 -8.12
N ASP A 33 -11.98 -4.16 -6.97
CA ASP A 33 -13.37 -4.17 -6.50
C ASP A 33 -13.84 -2.85 -5.88
N LEU A 34 -12.92 -1.92 -5.57
CA LEU A 34 -13.24 -0.66 -4.87
C LEU A 34 -13.35 0.56 -5.79
N GLY A 35 -13.11 0.38 -7.09
CA GLY A 35 -13.17 1.46 -8.07
C GLY A 35 -11.95 2.39 -8.05
N VAL A 36 -10.82 1.92 -7.51
CA VAL A 36 -9.53 2.61 -7.57
C VAL A 36 -9.05 2.69 -9.03
N SER A 37 -8.38 3.77 -9.39
CA SER A 37 -7.83 3.95 -10.72
C SER A 37 -6.81 2.86 -11.05
N ALA A 38 -6.93 2.26 -12.25
CA ALA A 38 -6.01 1.22 -12.69
C ALA A 38 -4.54 1.67 -12.67
N GLY A 39 -4.29 2.96 -12.89
CA GLY A 39 -2.94 3.55 -12.80
C GLY A 39 -2.38 3.51 -11.38
N LEU A 40 -3.19 3.80 -10.36
CA LEU A 40 -2.77 3.71 -8.96
C LEU A 40 -2.54 2.25 -8.54
N VAL A 41 -3.45 1.34 -8.91
CA VAL A 41 -3.28 -0.10 -8.67
C VAL A 41 -1.98 -0.63 -9.28
N GLN A 42 -1.67 -0.26 -10.53
CA GLN A 42 -0.42 -0.65 -11.18
C GLN A 42 0.82 -0.11 -10.47
N ARG A 43 0.77 1.13 -9.97
CA ARG A 43 1.90 1.72 -9.22
C ARG A 43 2.10 1.05 -7.86
N LEU A 44 1.02 0.71 -7.17
CA LEU A 44 1.06 -0.07 -5.92
C LEU A 44 1.65 -1.47 -6.15
N ARG A 45 1.19 -2.17 -7.19
CA ARG A 45 1.78 -3.45 -7.62
C ARG A 45 3.27 -3.32 -7.92
N ALA A 46 3.67 -2.32 -8.70
CA ALA A 46 5.07 -2.09 -9.04
C ALA A 46 5.93 -1.76 -7.80
N TRP A 47 5.38 -1.03 -6.84
CA TRP A 47 6.05 -0.74 -5.56
C TRP A 47 6.23 -2.01 -4.72
N ASN A 48 5.19 -2.84 -4.60
CA ASN A 48 5.29 -4.11 -3.88
C ASN A 48 6.23 -5.11 -4.58
N SER A 49 6.22 -5.16 -5.92
CA SER A 49 7.15 -5.99 -6.70
C SER A 49 8.62 -5.60 -6.49
N GLN A 50 8.93 -4.33 -6.15
CA GLN A 50 10.29 -3.96 -5.78
C GLN A 50 10.70 -4.59 -4.45
N TYR A 51 9.82 -4.60 -3.46
CA TYR A 51 10.05 -5.28 -2.18
C TYR A 51 10.16 -6.80 -2.37
N GLN A 52 9.28 -7.40 -3.18
CA GLN A 52 9.34 -8.83 -3.48
C GLN A 52 10.69 -9.27 -4.08
N ARG A 53 11.37 -8.39 -4.82
CA ARG A 53 12.70 -8.70 -5.37
C ARG A 53 13.78 -8.85 -4.31
N THR A 54 13.61 -8.28 -3.11
CA THR A 54 14.56 -8.51 -2.01
C THR A 54 14.50 -9.96 -1.51
N ALA A 55 13.43 -10.72 -1.79
CA ALA A 55 13.40 -12.16 -1.50
C ALA A 55 14.42 -12.96 -2.33
N PHE A 56 14.92 -12.41 -3.45
CA PHE A 56 16.02 -13.00 -4.23
C PHE A 56 17.41 -12.55 -3.73
N THR A 57 17.46 -11.72 -2.70
CA THR A 57 18.66 -11.33 -1.96
C THR A 57 18.57 -11.87 -0.53
N ASP A 58 19.32 -11.32 0.42
CA ASP A 58 19.20 -11.62 1.85
C ASP A 58 18.03 -10.88 2.52
N PHE A 59 16.92 -10.67 1.78
CA PHE A 59 15.76 -9.85 2.19
C PHE A 59 16.04 -8.36 2.38
N ASP A 60 17.23 -7.91 1.95
CA ASP A 60 17.67 -6.53 2.08
C ASP A 60 17.61 -5.77 0.75
N PHE A 61 17.32 -4.47 0.85
CA PHE A 61 17.56 -3.54 -0.24
C PHE A 61 19.07 -3.40 -0.50
N PRO A 62 19.50 -3.18 -1.75
CA PRO A 62 20.93 -3.06 -2.06
C PRO A 62 21.59 -1.87 -1.34
N THR A 63 20.83 -0.81 -1.07
CA THR A 63 21.28 0.37 -0.33
C THR A 63 20.18 0.95 0.57
N GLN A 64 20.57 1.62 1.65
CA GLN A 64 19.63 2.40 2.49
C GLN A 64 18.95 3.54 1.71
N GLU A 65 19.59 4.07 0.66
CA GLU A 65 18.99 5.12 -0.16
C GLU A 65 17.82 4.57 -0.99
N GLU A 66 17.97 3.37 -1.55
CA GLU A 66 16.88 2.70 -2.29
C GLU A 66 15.72 2.34 -1.37
N GLU A 67 16.00 1.82 -0.16
CA GLU A 67 14.98 1.56 0.86
C GLU A 67 14.20 2.83 1.22
N ARG A 68 14.90 3.96 1.44
CA ARG A 68 14.25 5.25 1.74
C ARG A 68 13.40 5.75 0.57
N ARG A 69 13.89 5.66 -0.67
CA ARG A 69 13.13 6.05 -1.86
C ARG A 69 11.89 5.18 -2.05
N TRP A 70 12.03 3.88 -1.82
CA TRP A 70 10.93 2.93 -1.84
C TRP A 70 9.89 3.24 -0.76
N ALA A 71 10.33 3.54 0.48
CA ALA A 71 9.43 3.87 1.58
C ALA A 71 8.69 5.20 1.34
N GLN A 72 9.37 6.20 0.79
CA GLN A 72 8.76 7.48 0.41
C GLN A 72 7.70 7.30 -0.70
N LEU A 73 7.99 6.45 -1.70
CA LEU A 73 7.04 6.13 -2.75
C LEU A 73 5.80 5.43 -2.19
N GLY A 74 5.98 4.46 -1.29
CA GLY A 74 4.86 3.78 -0.63
C GLY A 74 3.96 4.74 0.16
N LEU A 75 4.56 5.69 0.88
CA LEU A 75 3.82 6.74 1.59
C LEU A 75 3.03 7.64 0.63
N GLN A 76 3.63 8.06 -0.49
CA GLN A 76 2.92 8.85 -1.51
C GLN A 76 1.73 8.08 -2.09
N LEU A 77 1.91 6.79 -2.40
CA LEU A 77 0.83 5.93 -2.90
C LEU A 77 -0.29 5.75 -1.87
N ALA A 78 0.04 5.67 -0.57
CA ALA A 78 -0.96 5.62 0.49
C ALA A 78 -1.82 6.91 0.55
N TYR A 79 -1.21 8.08 0.37
CA TYR A 79 -1.96 9.34 0.26
C TYR A 79 -2.85 9.39 -0.97
N GLU A 80 -2.35 8.96 -2.13
CA GLU A 80 -3.15 8.87 -3.36
C GLU A 80 -4.34 7.93 -3.20
N LEU A 81 -4.13 6.77 -2.56
CA LEU A 81 -5.20 5.81 -2.26
C LEU A 81 -6.24 6.39 -1.30
N GLN A 82 -5.81 7.14 -0.27
CA GLN A 82 -6.72 7.82 0.64
C GLN A 82 -7.60 8.86 -0.07
N ASN A 83 -7.07 9.52 -1.11
CA ASN A 83 -7.82 10.50 -1.90
C ASN A 83 -8.87 9.84 -2.81
N GLU A 84 -8.57 8.66 -3.35
CA GLU A 84 -9.52 7.90 -4.18
C GLU A 84 -10.58 7.16 -3.33
N LEU A 85 -10.24 6.78 -2.10
CA LEU A 85 -11.13 6.07 -1.16
C LEU A 85 -11.36 6.90 0.12
N PRO A 86 -12.05 8.05 0.04
CA PRO A 86 -12.21 8.97 1.18
C PRO A 86 -13.04 8.37 2.33
N ASP A 87 -13.86 7.36 2.03
CA ASP A 87 -14.68 6.64 3.01
C ASP A 87 -13.90 5.55 3.76
N ILE A 88 -12.73 5.12 3.27
CA ILE A 88 -11.92 4.04 3.86
C ILE A 88 -10.70 4.63 4.56
N GLU A 89 -10.39 4.18 5.77
CA GLU A 89 -9.17 4.58 6.46
C GLU A 89 -7.94 3.90 5.86
N ILE A 90 -7.02 4.67 5.28
CA ILE A 90 -5.78 4.13 4.72
C ILE A 90 -4.65 4.37 5.72
N SER A 91 -3.90 3.33 6.08
CA SER A 91 -2.68 3.44 6.90
C SER A 91 -1.46 2.93 6.12
N TYR A 92 -0.25 3.33 6.54
CA TYR A 92 1.01 2.91 5.93
C TYR A 92 1.83 2.13 6.96
N ALA A 93 2.45 1.03 6.54
CA ALA A 93 3.12 0.10 7.45
C ALA A 93 4.62 0.35 7.61
N HIS A 94 5.24 1.02 6.63
CA HIS A 94 6.70 1.12 6.49
C HIS A 94 7.23 2.52 6.86
N ASP A 95 6.54 3.17 7.80
CA ASP A 95 7.01 4.38 8.47
C ASP A 95 6.69 4.35 9.98
N ASP A 96 7.20 5.33 10.73
CA ASP A 96 7.08 5.37 12.19
C ASP A 96 5.71 5.87 12.68
N ASP A 97 4.87 6.40 11.78
CA ASP A 97 3.52 6.85 12.10
C ASP A 97 2.53 5.75 11.67
N ASN A 98 1.61 5.33 12.54
CA ASN A 98 0.59 4.31 12.21
C ASN A 98 -0.81 4.90 12.02
N ARG A 99 -0.97 6.23 12.14
CA ARG A 99 -2.28 6.87 12.01
C ARG A 99 -2.81 6.79 10.57
N PRO A 100 -4.13 6.85 10.35
CA PRO A 100 -4.70 6.97 9.00
C PRO A 100 -4.11 8.17 8.25
N MET A 101 -3.91 8.04 6.94
CA MET A 101 -3.34 9.07 6.06
C MET A 101 -4.13 10.38 6.15
N ARG A 102 -5.46 10.31 6.26
CA ARG A 102 -6.33 11.49 6.41
C ARG A 102 -6.04 12.32 7.66
N GLU A 103 -5.46 11.72 8.70
CA GLU A 103 -5.11 12.40 9.95
C GLU A 103 -3.68 12.96 9.95
N ARG A 104 -2.88 12.53 8.97
CA ARG A 104 -1.55 13.07 8.74
C ARG A 104 -1.69 14.34 7.90
N ARG A 105 -0.97 15.40 8.27
CA ARG A 105 -0.82 16.52 7.33
C ARG A 105 -0.05 15.99 6.13
N GLY A 106 -0.64 16.12 4.93
CA GLY A 106 0.00 15.71 3.68
C GLY A 106 1.39 16.33 3.50
N PRO A 107 2.22 15.76 2.60
CA PRO A 107 3.57 16.26 2.33
C PRO A 107 3.58 17.75 1.94
#